data_AF-A0A9X1FB87-F1
#
_entry.id   AF-A0A9X1FB87-F1
#
_cell.length_a   1.000
_cell.length_b   1.000
_cell.length_c   1.000
_cell.angle_alpha   90.00
_cell.angle_beta   90.00
_cell.angle_gamma   90.00
#
_symmetry.space_group_name_H-M   'P 1'
#
loop_
_entity.id
_entity.type
_entity.pdbx_description
1 polymer ?
#
loop_
_entity_poly.entity_id
_entity_poly.type
_entity_poly.pdbx_seq_one_letter_code
_entity_poly.pdbx_strand_id
1 'polypeptide(L)'
;MKHFLVIALIFISSLCHSQIKIGQQSSETLYFLTHLVNNRSDWQMEKRFYNGEIKELVVYKTNQLYYDLNINLDVVESYVMIDGYYSYNIVQFPSLKTDYLQQIFDDKYHNNKIENLYFTNDYLHYRTIELIDGNASVIYKKFNANSFSDRVINEVEKRKLQYLIDTDNRESVSDKRKSLLFDYFNVEDYDSSFVNRIKPKIINSVIEQAKNDLRDFIDKKSSRSFDVLKTSYQVRFYAKSNSKISKCKVKSLDSSILYRPAYIYDIMFKLPFIQKQYNGRTYQLNRELMMKLDYDLTFGSVDVKHRNNRPFEILSNKNLSPEIKQRITEQLKNYKSGKYTLYYQFGTINGINASELLVYDLKK
;
A
#
# COMPACT_ATOMS: atom_id res chain seq x y z
N MET A 1 -7.91 -4.75 25.74
CA MET A 1 -7.97 -4.69 24.26
C MET A 1 -7.18 -3.56 23.61
N LYS A 2 -6.75 -2.49 24.32
CA LYS A 2 -5.94 -1.40 23.72
C LYS A 2 -4.43 -1.73 23.57
N HIS A 3 -3.89 -2.70 24.31
CA HIS A 3 -2.47 -3.09 24.20
C HIS A 3 -2.16 -4.09 23.08
N PHE A 4 -3.17 -4.84 22.61
CA PHE A 4 -2.99 -5.79 21.50
C PHE A 4 -2.84 -5.08 20.13
N LEU A 5 -3.47 -3.92 19.98
CA LEU A 5 -3.45 -3.17 18.72
C LEU A 5 -2.09 -2.49 18.47
N VAL A 6 -1.38 -2.09 19.53
CA VAL A 6 -0.06 -1.44 19.43
C VAL A 6 1.02 -2.46 19.07
N ILE A 7 0.93 -3.69 19.58
CA ILE A 7 1.87 -4.78 19.24
C ILE A 7 1.67 -5.24 17.79
N ALA A 8 0.42 -5.28 17.30
CA ALA A 8 0.12 -5.62 15.91
C ALA A 8 0.62 -4.56 14.91
N LEU A 9 0.60 -3.27 15.28
CA LEU A 9 1.14 -2.18 14.44
C LEU A 9 2.68 -2.17 14.37
N ILE A 10 3.37 -2.64 15.41
CA ILE A 10 4.83 -2.81 15.40
C ILE A 10 5.26 -4.05 14.59
N PHE A 11 4.41 -5.08 14.52
CA PHE A 11 4.67 -6.28 13.72
C PHE A 11 4.43 -6.10 12.21
N ILE A 12 3.55 -5.17 11.81
CA ILE A 12 3.26 -4.93 10.38
C ILE A 12 4.34 -4.04 9.73
N SER A 13 5.07 -3.22 10.49
CA SER A 13 6.21 -2.44 9.97
C SER A 13 7.51 -3.24 9.82
N SER A 14 7.59 -4.45 10.39
CA SER A 14 8.79 -5.31 10.37
C SER A 14 8.76 -6.41 9.28
N LEU A 15 7.72 -6.44 8.44
CA LEU A 15 7.63 -7.35 7.28
C LEU A 15 8.14 -6.72 5.96
N CYS A 16 8.71 -5.52 6.01
CA CYS A 16 9.61 -5.05 4.96
C CYS A 16 10.96 -5.73 5.14
N HIS A 17 11.55 -6.24 4.05
CA HIS A 17 12.91 -6.80 4.00
C HIS A 17 13.95 -5.80 4.58
N SER A 18 14.11 -5.75 5.90
CA SER A 18 15.04 -4.83 6.53
C SER A 18 16.44 -5.40 6.42
N GLN A 19 17.18 -5.04 5.39
CA GLN A 19 18.64 -5.20 5.42
C GLN A 19 19.20 -4.41 6.62
N ILE A 20 20.19 -4.97 7.32
CA ILE A 20 20.91 -4.27 8.38
C ILE A 20 21.63 -3.07 7.75
N LYS A 21 21.46 -1.87 8.32
CA LYS A 21 22.05 -0.64 7.78
C LYS A 21 23.09 -0.07 8.74
N ILE A 22 24.23 0.34 8.22
CA ILE A 22 25.22 1.09 9.02
C ILE A 22 24.53 2.32 9.65
N GLY A 23 24.75 2.50 10.95
CA GLY A 23 24.08 3.50 11.80
C GLY A 23 22.86 2.98 12.55
N GLN A 24 22.45 1.72 12.36
CA GLN A 24 21.37 1.09 13.12
C GLN A 24 21.81 0.83 14.57
N GLN A 25 20.87 0.91 15.53
CA GLN A 25 21.18 0.60 16.92
C GLN A 25 21.61 -0.87 17.09
N SER A 26 22.54 -1.12 18.01
CA SER A 26 23.06 -2.47 18.30
C SER A 26 21.98 -3.44 18.76
N SER A 27 20.98 -2.96 19.52
CA SER A 27 19.82 -3.74 19.97
C SER A 27 18.96 -4.22 18.81
N GLU A 28 18.67 -3.35 17.84
CA GLU A 28 17.90 -3.67 16.66
C GLU A 28 18.67 -4.62 15.72
N THR A 29 19.97 -4.40 15.57
CA THR A 29 20.84 -5.27 14.77
C THR A 29 20.90 -6.67 15.38
N LEU A 30 21.06 -6.76 16.71
CA LEU A 30 21.01 -8.03 17.44
C LEU A 30 19.67 -8.73 17.26
N TYR A 31 18.55 -8.01 17.40
CA TYR A 31 17.22 -8.58 17.23
C TYR A 31 17.05 -9.20 15.84
N PHE A 32 17.42 -8.44 14.80
CA PHE A 32 17.31 -8.89 13.42
C PHE A 32 18.19 -10.12 13.13
N LEU A 33 19.46 -10.09 13.54
CA LEU A 33 20.37 -11.22 13.35
C LEU A 33 19.93 -12.47 14.12
N THR A 34 19.45 -12.30 15.35
CA THR A 34 18.91 -13.42 16.14
C THR A 34 17.74 -14.08 15.40
N HIS A 35 16.84 -13.28 14.82
CA HIS A 35 15.72 -13.82 14.05
C HIS A 35 16.18 -14.56 12.78
N LEU A 36 17.13 -14.00 12.03
CA LEU A 36 17.66 -14.65 10.83
C LEU A 36 18.35 -15.98 11.15
N VAL A 37 19.21 -15.99 12.17
CA VAL A 37 19.97 -17.18 12.57
C VAL A 37 19.04 -18.26 13.08
N ASN A 38 18.01 -17.93 13.88
CA ASN A 38 17.05 -18.93 14.37
C ASN A 38 16.24 -19.61 13.26
N ASN A 39 16.10 -18.98 12.10
CA ASN A 39 15.39 -19.53 10.94
C ASN A 39 16.31 -20.32 9.98
N ARG A 40 17.60 -20.49 10.33
CA ARG A 40 18.62 -21.13 9.49
C ARG A 40 19.43 -22.14 10.32
N SER A 41 19.27 -23.43 10.04
CA SER A 41 19.96 -24.50 10.79
C SER A 41 21.47 -24.54 10.58
N ASP A 42 21.96 -23.90 9.52
CA ASP A 42 23.35 -23.86 9.05
C ASP A 42 24.10 -22.59 9.48
N TRP A 43 23.47 -21.75 10.30
CA TRP A 43 24.03 -20.50 10.80
C TRP A 43 24.22 -20.57 12.30
N GLN A 44 25.29 -19.95 12.81
CA GLN A 44 25.55 -19.79 14.24
C GLN A 44 25.91 -18.34 14.52
N MET A 45 25.58 -17.86 15.72
CA MET A 45 25.88 -16.48 16.12
C MET A 45 26.53 -16.44 17.49
N GLU A 46 27.63 -15.69 17.58
CA GLU A 46 28.35 -15.35 18.79
C GLU A 46 28.18 -13.85 19.08
N LYS A 47 28.04 -13.50 20.35
CA LYS A 47 27.89 -12.11 20.80
C LYS A 47 29.09 -11.75 21.66
N ARG A 48 29.82 -10.71 21.31
CA ARG A 48 30.99 -10.24 22.06
C ARG A 48 30.68 -8.90 22.72
N PHE A 49 30.92 -8.86 24.03
CA PHE A 49 30.62 -7.73 24.88
C PHE A 49 31.90 -7.10 25.43
N TYR A 50 31.88 -5.78 25.63
CA TYR A 50 32.91 -5.06 26.37
C TYR A 50 32.21 -4.04 27.28
N ASN A 51 32.54 -4.05 28.58
CA ASN A 51 31.89 -3.23 29.61
C ASN A 51 30.35 -3.35 29.61
N GLY A 52 29.82 -4.53 29.33
CA GLY A 52 28.37 -4.78 29.30
C GLY A 52 27.66 -4.34 28.01
N GLU A 53 28.38 -3.72 27.07
CA GLU A 53 27.83 -3.30 25.77
C GLU A 53 28.22 -4.29 24.66
N ILE A 54 27.32 -4.52 23.72
CA ILE A 54 27.60 -5.32 22.51
C ILE A 54 28.60 -4.54 21.65
N LYS A 55 29.78 -5.12 21.40
CA LYS A 55 30.79 -4.54 20.48
C LYS A 55 30.85 -5.27 19.15
N GLU A 56 30.53 -6.56 19.13
CA GLU A 56 30.58 -7.34 17.91
C GLU A 56 29.54 -8.47 17.96
N LEU A 57 28.88 -8.70 16.83
CA LEU A 57 28.05 -9.87 16.58
C LEU A 57 28.70 -10.66 15.45
N VAL A 58 29.13 -11.89 15.72
CA VAL A 58 29.80 -12.75 14.74
C VAL A 58 28.82 -13.81 14.28
N VAL A 59 28.62 -13.93 12.97
CA VAL A 59 27.72 -14.90 12.35
C VAL A 59 28.53 -15.84 11.46
N TYR A 60 28.53 -17.11 11.83
CA TYR A 60 29.16 -18.19 11.09
C TYR A 60 28.13 -18.80 10.15
N LYS A 61 28.43 -18.89 8.86
CA LYS A 61 27.52 -19.44 7.85
C LYS A 61 28.24 -20.51 7.04
N THR A 62 27.67 -21.71 7.01
CA THR A 62 28.26 -22.86 6.31
C THR A 62 27.72 -22.95 4.88
N ASN A 63 28.59 -23.14 3.89
CA ASN A 63 28.26 -23.41 2.48
C ASN A 63 27.20 -22.45 1.88
N GLN A 64 27.37 -21.14 2.08
CA GLN A 64 26.44 -20.14 1.57
C GLN A 64 26.89 -19.57 0.22
N LEU A 65 25.92 -19.31 -0.65
CA LEU A 65 26.15 -18.53 -1.86
C LEU A 65 26.45 -17.08 -1.49
N TYR A 66 27.70 -16.65 -1.72
CA TYR A 66 28.07 -15.25 -1.59
C TYR A 66 27.87 -14.56 -2.95
N TYR A 67 26.76 -13.83 -3.09
CA TYR A 67 26.31 -13.25 -4.38
C TYR A 67 27.36 -12.40 -5.09
N ASP A 68 28.11 -11.58 -4.34
CA ASP A 68 29.16 -10.72 -4.90
C ASP A 68 30.31 -11.53 -5.49
N LEU A 69 30.46 -12.83 -5.18
CA LEU A 69 31.47 -13.73 -5.74
C LEU A 69 30.86 -14.85 -6.61
N ASN A 70 29.55 -15.09 -6.53
CA ASN A 70 28.83 -16.16 -7.23
C ASN A 70 29.42 -17.57 -6.98
N ILE A 71 29.83 -17.82 -5.74
CA ILE A 71 30.39 -19.10 -5.28
C ILE A 71 29.81 -19.46 -3.91
N ASN A 72 29.72 -20.77 -3.64
CA ASN A 72 29.32 -21.28 -2.34
C ASN A 72 30.55 -21.52 -1.47
N LEU A 73 30.56 -20.99 -0.26
CA LEU A 73 31.66 -21.15 0.69
C LEU A 73 31.22 -20.90 2.13
N ASP A 74 32.09 -21.25 3.06
CA ASP A 74 31.94 -20.91 4.47
C ASP A 74 32.36 -19.45 4.69
N VAL A 75 31.53 -18.71 5.42
CA VAL A 75 31.69 -17.27 5.63
C VAL A 75 31.54 -16.95 7.11
N VAL A 76 32.43 -16.08 7.61
CA VAL A 76 32.30 -15.47 8.94
C VAL A 76 31.98 -14.00 8.76
N GLU A 77 30.84 -13.55 9.25
CA GLU A 77 30.43 -12.14 9.20
C GLU A 77 30.46 -11.52 10.59
N SER A 78 31.34 -10.54 10.79
CA SER A 78 31.41 -9.74 12.00
C SER A 78 30.72 -8.38 11.81
N TYR A 79 29.71 -8.10 12.61
CA TYR A 79 29.01 -6.80 12.66
C TYR A 79 29.53 -6.01 13.85
N VAL A 80 30.32 -4.97 13.59
CA VAL A 80 31.03 -4.21 14.63
C VAL A 80 30.24 -2.98 15.05
N MET A 81 30.12 -2.79 16.36
CA MET A 81 29.37 -1.70 17.01
C MET A 81 30.32 -0.68 17.63
N ILE A 82 30.11 0.60 17.35
CA ILE A 82 30.81 1.73 17.97
C ILE A 82 29.76 2.66 18.56
N ASP A 83 29.95 3.06 19.81
CA ASP A 83 29.02 3.95 20.56
C ASP A 83 27.55 3.48 20.54
N GLY A 84 27.36 2.16 20.55
CA GLY A 84 26.03 1.53 20.55
C GLY A 84 25.38 1.39 19.17
N TYR A 85 26.06 1.79 18.09
CA TYR A 85 25.56 1.72 16.71
C TYR A 85 26.42 0.81 15.82
N TYR A 86 25.77 0.10 14.90
CA TYR A 86 26.43 -0.70 13.88
C TYR A 86 27.24 0.20 12.94
N SER A 87 28.55 0.01 12.93
CA SER A 87 29.49 0.91 12.26
C SER A 87 29.99 0.34 10.92
N TYR A 88 30.38 -0.92 10.90
CA TYR A 88 30.89 -1.61 9.71
C TYR A 88 30.81 -3.12 9.88
N ASN A 89 30.85 -3.87 8.77
CA ASN A 89 30.99 -5.32 8.82
C ASN A 89 32.26 -5.81 8.15
N ILE A 90 32.77 -6.92 8.69
CA ILE A 90 33.87 -7.69 8.13
C ILE A 90 33.29 -9.03 7.67
N VAL A 91 33.65 -9.46 6.47
CA VAL A 91 33.29 -10.77 5.92
C VAL A 91 34.58 -11.53 5.66
N GLN A 92 34.84 -12.59 6.41
CA GLN A 92 36.04 -13.42 6.26
C GLN A 92 35.70 -14.70 5.50
N PHE A 93 36.64 -15.12 4.65
CA PHE A 93 36.52 -16.26 3.77
C PHE A 93 37.67 -17.24 4.03
N PRO A 94 37.48 -18.22 4.93
CA PRO A 94 38.57 -19.11 5.36
C PRO A 94 39.23 -19.92 4.23
N SER A 95 38.48 -20.20 3.16
CA SER A 95 38.93 -21.01 2.03
C SER A 95 39.46 -20.21 0.84
N LEU A 96 39.39 -18.86 0.87
CA LEU A 96 39.79 -18.02 -0.25
C LEU A 96 41.12 -17.32 0.00
N LYS A 97 41.92 -17.18 -1.06
CA LYS A 97 43.14 -16.37 -1.06
C LYS A 97 42.78 -14.90 -1.35
N THR A 98 43.51 -13.99 -0.70
CA THR A 98 43.32 -12.54 -0.86
C THR A 98 43.48 -12.09 -2.32
N ASP A 99 44.48 -12.59 -3.03
CA ASP A 99 44.73 -12.20 -4.44
C ASP A 99 43.56 -12.59 -5.36
N TYR A 100 42.97 -13.76 -5.14
CA TYR A 100 41.81 -14.23 -5.91
C TYR A 100 40.58 -13.38 -5.63
N LEU A 101 40.35 -13.05 -4.36
CA LEU A 101 39.28 -12.15 -3.95
C LEU A 101 39.46 -10.75 -4.55
N GLN A 102 40.70 -10.24 -4.55
CA GLN A 102 41.04 -8.95 -5.14
C GLN A 102 40.81 -8.93 -6.65
N GLN A 103 41.21 -9.98 -7.37
CA GLN A 103 40.95 -10.12 -8.79
C GLN A 103 39.44 -10.05 -9.10
N ILE A 104 38.60 -10.78 -8.36
CA ILE A 104 37.14 -10.76 -8.60
C ILE A 104 36.56 -9.36 -8.37
N PHE A 105 37.01 -8.67 -7.32
CA PHE A 105 36.55 -7.33 -7.01
C PHE A 105 37.02 -6.29 -8.02
N ASP A 106 38.24 -6.43 -8.52
CA ASP A 106 38.74 -5.65 -9.64
C ASP A 106 37.87 -5.88 -10.87
N ASP A 107 37.63 -7.12 -11.28
CA ASP A 107 36.81 -7.42 -12.46
C ASP A 107 35.38 -6.85 -12.36
N LYS A 108 34.76 -6.90 -11.16
CA LYS A 108 33.37 -6.46 -10.95
C LYS A 108 33.21 -4.97 -10.68
N TYR A 109 34.13 -4.38 -9.92
CA TYR A 109 33.99 -3.04 -9.37
C TYR A 109 35.09 -2.09 -9.82
N HIS A 110 35.91 -2.45 -10.82
CA HIS A 110 36.97 -1.62 -11.39
C HIS A 110 36.52 -0.16 -11.61
N ASN A 111 35.35 0.01 -12.21
CA ASN A 111 34.82 1.33 -12.56
C ASN A 111 34.54 2.22 -11.34
N ASN A 112 34.32 1.65 -10.15
CA ASN A 112 34.10 2.38 -8.90
C ASN A 112 35.29 2.25 -7.94
N LYS A 113 36.42 1.75 -8.41
CA LYS A 113 37.64 1.63 -7.62
C LYS A 113 38.36 2.98 -7.57
N ILE A 114 38.72 3.41 -6.37
CA ILE A 114 39.62 4.55 -6.13
C ILE A 114 40.71 4.03 -5.20
N GLU A 115 41.94 3.94 -5.71
CA GLU A 115 43.05 3.27 -5.02
C GLU A 115 42.67 1.85 -4.61
N ASN A 116 42.74 1.49 -3.32
CA ASN A 116 42.38 0.14 -2.83
C ASN A 116 40.95 0.06 -2.29
N LEU A 117 40.09 1.03 -2.63
CA LEU A 117 38.71 1.14 -2.15
C LEU A 117 37.73 0.84 -3.28
N TYR A 118 36.82 -0.11 -3.07
CA TYR A 118 35.76 -0.45 -4.01
C TYR A 118 34.44 0.21 -3.58
N PHE A 119 34.10 1.34 -4.18
CA PHE A 119 32.92 2.12 -3.77
C PHE A 119 31.60 1.52 -4.27
N THR A 120 30.54 1.74 -3.50
CA THR A 120 29.17 1.62 -4.00
C THR A 120 28.91 2.66 -5.09
N ASN A 121 27.90 2.45 -5.94
CA ASN A 121 27.60 3.36 -7.05
C ASN A 121 27.33 4.81 -6.60
N ASP A 122 26.75 4.98 -5.40
CA ASP A 122 26.46 6.28 -4.80
C ASP A 122 27.66 6.90 -4.06
N TYR A 123 28.79 6.19 -4.01
CA TYR A 123 30.03 6.57 -3.33
C TYR A 123 29.86 6.87 -1.83
N LEU A 124 28.76 6.42 -1.18
CA LEU A 124 28.53 6.61 0.25
C LEU A 124 29.23 5.56 1.11
N HIS A 125 29.50 4.40 0.54
CA HIS A 125 30.15 3.29 1.21
C HIS A 125 31.25 2.70 0.33
N TYR A 126 32.19 2.02 0.94
CA TYR A 126 33.27 1.35 0.24
C TYR A 126 33.60 0.01 0.87
N ARG A 127 34.27 -0.82 0.09
CA ARG A 127 34.86 -2.08 0.54
C ARG A 127 36.38 -2.03 0.45
N THR A 128 37.06 -2.60 1.44
CA THR A 128 38.49 -2.95 1.34
C THR A 128 38.66 -4.45 1.40
N ILE A 129 39.76 -4.94 0.82
CA ILE A 129 40.16 -6.34 0.88
C ILE A 129 41.45 -6.41 1.69
N GLU A 130 41.42 -7.18 2.76
CA GLU A 130 42.51 -7.27 3.73
C GLU A 130 42.68 -8.71 4.21
N LEU A 131 43.83 -9.01 4.83
CA LEU A 131 44.07 -10.27 5.50
C LEU A 131 43.86 -10.07 7.00
N ILE A 132 42.86 -10.73 7.58
CA ILE A 132 42.55 -10.66 9.01
C ILE A 132 42.61 -12.07 9.58
N ASP A 133 43.45 -12.29 10.59
CA ASP A 133 43.68 -13.60 11.20
C ASP A 133 44.00 -14.72 10.20
N GLY A 134 44.75 -14.37 9.14
CA GLY A 134 45.13 -15.30 8.07
C GLY A 134 44.02 -15.59 7.05
N ASN A 135 42.84 -15.00 7.18
CA ASN A 135 41.71 -15.19 6.26
C ASN A 135 41.54 -13.99 5.33
N ALA A 136 41.28 -14.25 4.05
CA ALA A 136 40.90 -13.21 3.11
C ALA A 136 39.59 -12.57 3.55
N SER A 137 39.56 -11.24 3.65
CA SER A 137 38.46 -10.52 4.29
C SER A 137 38.01 -9.32 3.48
N VAL A 138 36.70 -9.09 3.41
CA VAL A 138 36.09 -7.87 2.87
C VAL A 138 35.55 -7.03 4.01
N ILE A 139 35.96 -5.77 4.10
CA ILE A 139 35.46 -4.83 5.10
C ILE A 139 34.57 -3.81 4.41
N TYR A 140 33.30 -3.71 4.82
CA TYR A 140 32.35 -2.74 4.27
C TYR A 140 32.09 -1.62 5.26
N LYS A 141 32.43 -0.39 4.86
CA LYS A 141 32.42 0.82 5.71
C LYS A 141 31.69 1.97 5.04
N LYS A 142 31.13 2.86 5.85
CA LYS A 142 30.67 4.18 5.39
C LYS A 142 31.88 5.07 5.10
N PHE A 143 31.82 5.81 4.00
CA PHE A 143 32.87 6.77 3.66
C PHE A 143 32.85 7.96 4.65
N ASN A 144 34.04 8.31 5.15
CA ASN A 144 34.25 9.48 6.00
C ASN A 144 35.47 10.24 5.47
N ALA A 145 35.25 11.44 4.95
CA ALA A 145 36.29 12.25 4.33
C ALA A 145 37.50 12.48 5.26
N ASN A 146 37.28 12.61 6.57
CA ASN A 146 38.33 12.85 7.57
C ASN A 146 39.34 11.69 7.69
N SER A 147 39.04 10.51 7.13
CA SER A 147 39.89 9.32 7.20
C SER A 147 40.74 9.11 5.96
N PHE A 148 40.70 10.00 4.97
CA PHE A 148 41.35 9.82 3.67
C PHE A 148 42.15 11.06 3.25
N SER A 149 43.01 10.89 2.23
CA SER A 149 43.77 11.98 1.62
C SER A 149 42.88 12.88 0.76
N ASP A 150 43.29 14.14 0.59
CA ASP A 150 42.58 15.10 -0.27
C ASP A 150 42.35 14.59 -1.68
N ARG A 151 43.28 13.79 -2.21
CA ARG A 151 43.15 13.15 -3.52
C ARG A 151 41.93 12.22 -3.59
N VAL A 152 41.78 11.32 -2.60
CA VAL A 152 40.65 10.38 -2.55
C VAL A 152 39.35 11.14 -2.31
N ILE A 153 39.35 12.11 -1.40
CA ILE A 153 38.18 12.96 -1.10
C ILE A 153 37.67 13.66 -2.37
N ASN A 154 38.57 14.32 -3.10
CA ASN A 154 38.21 15.06 -4.31
C ASN A 154 37.65 14.15 -5.41
N GLU A 155 38.24 12.96 -5.61
CA GLU A 155 37.74 12.01 -6.60
C GLU A 155 36.37 11.44 -6.20
N VAL A 156 36.16 11.12 -4.92
CA VAL A 156 34.86 10.67 -4.40
C VAL A 156 33.78 11.73 -4.59
N GLU A 157 34.03 12.99 -4.21
CA GLU A 157 33.04 14.07 -4.36
C GLU A 157 32.73 14.35 -5.84
N LYS A 158 33.74 14.34 -6.71
CA LYS A 158 33.54 14.47 -8.17
C LYS A 158 32.62 13.37 -8.71
N ARG A 159 32.87 12.11 -8.33
CA ARG A 159 32.08 10.97 -8.81
C ARG A 159 30.70 10.88 -8.19
N LYS A 160 30.55 11.29 -6.93
CA LYS A 160 29.26 11.43 -6.26
C LYS A 160 28.41 12.51 -6.95
N LEU A 161 29.00 13.64 -7.32
CA LEU A 161 28.30 14.67 -8.11
C LEU A 161 27.88 14.14 -9.49
N GLN A 162 28.79 13.44 -10.19
CA GLN A 162 28.45 12.80 -11.46
C GLN A 162 27.33 11.76 -11.29
N TYR A 163 27.38 10.95 -10.24
CA TYR A 163 26.32 10.01 -9.91
C TYR A 163 24.99 10.73 -9.67
N LEU A 164 24.95 11.83 -8.91
CA LEU A 164 23.72 12.60 -8.70
C LEU A 164 23.17 13.17 -10.02
N ILE A 165 24.04 13.74 -10.87
CA ILE A 165 23.66 14.22 -12.21
C ILE A 165 23.10 13.06 -13.06
N ASP A 166 23.76 11.90 -13.04
CA ASP A 166 23.32 10.70 -13.77
C ASP A 166 22.04 10.11 -13.17
N THR A 167 21.82 10.24 -11.85
CA THR A 167 20.63 9.73 -11.15
C THR A 167 19.41 10.62 -11.41
N ASP A 168 19.60 11.94 -11.40
CA ASP A 168 18.60 12.92 -11.82
C ASP A 168 18.26 12.76 -13.32
N ASN A 169 19.22 12.31 -14.14
CA ASN A 169 18.98 11.92 -15.53
C ASN A 169 18.41 10.48 -15.69
N ARG A 170 18.53 9.61 -14.67
CA ARG A 170 18.05 8.23 -14.62
C ARG A 170 16.68 8.07 -13.94
N GLU A 171 16.10 9.09 -13.31
CA GLU A 171 14.63 9.23 -13.20
C GLU A 171 14.08 9.43 -14.62
N SER A 172 13.99 8.32 -15.35
CA SER A 172 14.34 8.34 -16.76
C SER A 172 13.27 8.99 -17.63
N VAL A 173 13.72 9.62 -18.72
CA VAL A 173 12.88 9.97 -19.86
C VAL A 173 12.01 8.79 -20.31
N SER A 174 12.49 7.56 -20.14
CA SER A 174 11.77 6.31 -20.43
C SER A 174 10.69 5.98 -19.40
N ASP A 175 10.93 6.18 -18.10
CA ASP A 175 9.99 5.88 -17.02
C ASP A 175 8.97 6.99 -16.85
N LYS A 176 9.35 8.25 -17.09
CA LYS A 176 8.39 9.35 -17.23
C LYS A 176 7.55 9.18 -18.50
N ARG A 177 8.13 8.73 -19.62
CA ARG A 177 7.36 8.41 -20.84
C ARG A 177 6.47 7.17 -20.64
N LYS A 178 6.94 6.13 -19.96
CA LYS A 178 6.14 4.95 -19.58
C LYS A 178 5.03 5.34 -18.61
N SER A 179 5.33 6.12 -17.58
CA SER A 179 4.33 6.67 -16.65
C SER A 179 3.27 7.48 -17.38
N LEU A 180 3.67 8.41 -18.27
CA LEU A 180 2.72 9.20 -19.07
C LEU A 180 1.89 8.36 -20.05
N LEU A 181 2.39 7.20 -20.51
CA LEU A 181 1.69 6.31 -21.45
C LEU A 181 0.89 5.20 -20.77
N PHE A 182 1.28 4.75 -19.57
CA PHE A 182 0.77 3.55 -18.91
C PHE A 182 0.15 3.82 -17.54
N ASP A 183 0.60 4.84 -16.81
CA ASP A 183 -0.03 5.21 -15.53
C ASP A 183 -1.33 5.97 -15.77
N TYR A 184 -2.17 5.96 -14.74
CA TYR A 184 -3.41 6.71 -14.69
C TYR A 184 -3.20 7.93 -13.81
N PHE A 185 -3.56 9.10 -14.34
CA PHE A 185 -3.45 10.37 -13.64
C PHE A 185 -4.80 10.79 -13.10
N ASN A 186 -4.85 11.18 -11.82
CA ASN A 186 -6.11 11.62 -11.21
C ASN A 186 -6.54 12.95 -11.82
N VAL A 187 -7.76 12.99 -12.38
CA VAL A 187 -8.34 14.20 -13.00
C VAL A 187 -8.44 15.33 -12.00
N GLU A 188 -8.62 15.05 -10.72
CA GLU A 188 -8.71 16.05 -9.67
C GLU A 188 -7.45 16.93 -9.58
N ASP A 189 -6.28 16.37 -9.86
CA ASP A 189 -4.99 17.08 -9.83
C ASP A 189 -4.85 18.10 -10.98
N TYR A 190 -5.69 18.00 -12.02
CA TYR A 190 -5.62 18.81 -13.24
C TYR A 190 -6.87 19.69 -13.46
N ASP A 191 -8.06 19.21 -13.07
CA ASP A 191 -9.33 19.90 -13.22
C ASP A 191 -10.28 19.59 -12.05
N SER A 192 -9.98 20.19 -10.90
CA SER A 192 -10.83 20.10 -9.71
C SER A 192 -12.25 20.63 -9.94
N SER A 193 -12.43 21.58 -10.87
CA SER A 193 -13.74 22.13 -11.22
C SER A 193 -14.65 21.09 -11.88
N PHE A 194 -14.10 20.24 -12.75
CA PHE A 194 -14.81 19.12 -13.33
C PHE A 194 -15.25 18.13 -12.25
N VAL A 195 -14.36 17.80 -11.32
CA VAL A 195 -14.64 16.86 -10.21
C VAL A 195 -15.78 17.39 -9.36
N ASN A 196 -15.74 18.66 -8.96
CA ASN A 196 -16.79 19.30 -8.18
C ASN A 196 -18.15 19.30 -8.89
N ARG A 197 -18.15 19.41 -10.23
CA ARG A 197 -19.38 19.36 -11.04
C ARG A 197 -19.92 17.94 -11.25
N ILE A 198 -19.05 16.93 -11.40
CA ILE A 198 -19.47 15.56 -11.76
C ILE A 198 -19.77 14.70 -10.55
N LYS A 199 -19.04 14.88 -9.44
CA LYS A 199 -19.15 14.06 -8.23
C LYS A 199 -20.59 14.04 -7.66
N PRO A 200 -21.32 15.17 -7.53
CA PRO A 200 -22.70 15.14 -7.10
C PRO A 200 -23.62 14.37 -8.06
N LYS A 201 -23.38 14.47 -9.37
CA LYS A 201 -24.17 13.74 -10.39
C LYS A 201 -23.99 12.24 -10.26
N ILE A 202 -22.74 11.78 -10.10
CA ILE A 202 -22.42 10.37 -9.89
C ILE A 202 -23.08 9.86 -8.61
N ILE A 203 -22.95 10.60 -7.49
CA ILE A 203 -23.57 10.20 -6.22
C ILE A 203 -25.10 10.10 -6.37
N ASN A 204 -25.73 11.07 -7.03
CA ASN A 204 -27.18 11.02 -7.28
C ASN A 204 -27.57 9.83 -8.17
N SER A 205 -26.80 9.51 -9.21
CA SER A 205 -27.04 8.30 -10.02
C SER A 205 -26.91 7.03 -9.19
N VAL A 206 -25.93 6.95 -8.30
CA VAL A 206 -25.77 5.82 -7.36
C VAL A 206 -26.96 5.71 -6.43
N ILE A 207 -27.46 6.84 -5.91
CA ILE A 207 -28.64 6.87 -5.02
C ILE A 207 -29.88 6.39 -5.75
N GLU A 208 -30.20 6.95 -6.92
CA GLU A 208 -31.36 6.53 -7.70
C GLU A 208 -31.29 5.04 -8.06
N GLN A 209 -30.08 4.56 -8.33
CA GLN A 209 -29.88 3.15 -8.58
C GLN A 209 -30.09 2.29 -7.33
N ALA A 210 -29.59 2.69 -6.16
CA ALA A 210 -29.85 1.99 -4.90
C ALA A 210 -31.36 1.94 -4.58
N LYS A 211 -32.14 2.94 -4.99
CA LYS A 211 -33.61 2.91 -4.87
C LYS A 211 -34.25 1.96 -5.88
N ASN A 212 -33.72 1.89 -7.11
CA ASN A 212 -34.18 0.92 -8.10
C ASN A 212 -33.87 -0.52 -7.68
N ASP A 213 -32.74 -0.76 -6.99
CA ASP A 213 -32.41 -2.08 -6.46
C ASP A 213 -33.47 -2.61 -5.47
N LEU A 214 -34.07 -1.71 -4.67
CA LEU A 214 -35.21 -2.04 -3.80
C LEU A 214 -36.44 -2.48 -4.61
N ARG A 215 -36.69 -1.85 -5.77
CA ARG A 215 -37.80 -2.20 -6.67
C ARG A 215 -37.55 -3.55 -7.34
N ASP A 216 -36.35 -3.74 -7.87
CA ASP A 216 -35.94 -4.99 -8.53
C ASP A 216 -35.91 -6.19 -7.58
N PHE A 217 -35.60 -5.98 -6.29
CA PHE A 217 -35.64 -7.02 -5.26
C PHE A 217 -37.02 -7.68 -5.15
N ILE A 218 -38.09 -6.93 -5.44
CA ILE A 218 -39.46 -7.42 -5.35
C ILE A 218 -39.81 -8.25 -6.57
N ASP A 219 -39.37 -7.82 -7.75
CA ASP A 219 -39.72 -8.43 -9.02
C ASP A 219 -38.89 -9.67 -9.36
N LYS A 220 -37.70 -9.83 -8.76
CA LYS A 220 -36.77 -10.94 -9.02
C LYS A 220 -36.24 -11.48 -7.69
N LYS A 221 -36.10 -12.82 -7.58
CA LYS A 221 -35.47 -13.56 -6.46
C LYS A 221 -33.99 -13.18 -6.27
N SER A 222 -33.71 -11.91 -6.03
CA SER A 222 -32.40 -11.35 -5.73
C SER A 222 -31.96 -11.91 -4.38
N SER A 223 -30.89 -12.70 -4.37
CA SER A 223 -30.28 -13.24 -3.16
C SER A 223 -29.50 -12.18 -2.35
N ARG A 224 -29.65 -10.89 -2.68
CA ARG A 224 -28.86 -9.80 -2.12
C ARG A 224 -29.69 -8.99 -1.12
N SER A 225 -30.07 -9.63 -0.03
CA SER A 225 -30.62 -8.93 1.13
C SER A 225 -29.49 -8.57 2.10
N PHE A 226 -29.49 -7.33 2.57
CA PHE A 226 -28.75 -6.91 3.76
C PHE A 226 -29.75 -6.35 4.76
N ASP A 227 -29.58 -6.59 6.06
CA ASP A 227 -30.39 -5.90 7.06
C ASP A 227 -29.82 -4.51 7.33
N VAL A 228 -28.49 -4.42 7.49
CA VAL A 228 -27.74 -3.19 7.69
C VAL A 228 -26.49 -3.23 6.81
N LEU A 229 -26.29 -2.19 6.00
CA LEU A 229 -25.13 -1.96 5.16
C LEU A 229 -24.43 -0.68 5.60
N LYS A 230 -23.40 -0.83 6.44
CA LYS A 230 -22.51 0.24 6.88
C LYS A 230 -21.12 -0.03 6.35
N THR A 231 -20.78 0.57 5.21
CA THR A 231 -19.50 0.28 4.55
C THR A 231 -19.04 1.41 3.65
N SER A 232 -17.76 1.37 3.29
CA SER A 232 -17.17 2.30 2.33
C SER A 232 -16.65 1.55 1.12
N TYR A 233 -16.96 2.05 -0.07
CA TYR A 233 -16.41 1.59 -1.33
C TYR A 233 -15.45 2.62 -1.90
N GLN A 234 -14.33 2.15 -2.44
CA GLN A 234 -13.48 2.94 -3.33
C GLN A 234 -13.87 2.61 -4.77
N VAL A 235 -14.36 3.62 -5.48
CA VAL A 235 -14.76 3.54 -6.88
C VAL A 235 -13.71 4.25 -7.73
N ARG A 236 -13.14 3.51 -8.69
CA ARG A 236 -12.19 4.00 -9.67
C ARG A 236 -12.86 4.07 -11.03
N PHE A 237 -13.07 5.28 -11.51
CA PHE A 237 -13.42 5.52 -12.92
C PHE A 237 -12.14 5.76 -13.69
N TYR A 238 -11.88 5.01 -14.77
CA TYR A 238 -10.61 5.10 -15.48
C TYR A 238 -10.79 4.97 -16.99
N ALA A 239 -9.98 5.68 -17.75
CA ALA A 239 -10.04 5.64 -19.21
C ALA A 239 -8.63 5.74 -19.82
N LYS A 240 -8.37 4.95 -20.87
CA LYS A 240 -7.11 5.00 -21.63
C LYS A 240 -7.05 6.24 -22.50
N SER A 241 -5.87 6.81 -22.76
CA SER A 241 -5.67 8.09 -23.47
C SER A 241 -6.60 8.33 -24.67
N ASN A 242 -6.82 7.32 -25.51
CA ASN A 242 -7.68 7.37 -26.70
C ASN A 242 -9.18 7.02 -26.48
N SER A 243 -9.56 6.53 -25.30
CA SER A 243 -10.97 6.22 -24.99
C SER A 243 -11.81 7.49 -24.83
N LYS A 244 -13.10 7.45 -25.15
CA LYS A 244 -14.03 8.55 -24.83
C LYS A 244 -14.76 8.32 -23.51
N ILE A 245 -14.93 7.07 -23.11
CA ILE A 245 -15.79 6.66 -22.00
C ILE A 245 -14.94 6.04 -20.88
N SER A 246 -15.28 6.35 -19.64
CA SER A 246 -14.69 5.72 -18.46
C SER A 246 -15.21 4.29 -18.24
N LYS A 247 -14.31 3.43 -17.79
CA LYS A 247 -14.62 2.14 -17.18
C LYS A 247 -14.65 2.31 -15.67
N CYS A 248 -15.35 1.41 -14.98
CA CYS A 248 -15.50 1.46 -13.53
C CYS A 248 -14.90 0.21 -12.86
N LYS A 249 -14.26 0.39 -11.70
CA LYS A 249 -13.82 -0.68 -10.81
C LYS A 249 -14.19 -0.31 -9.38
N VAL A 250 -14.84 -1.22 -8.65
CA VAL A 250 -15.26 -1.01 -7.27
C VAL A 250 -14.49 -1.94 -6.34
N LYS A 251 -13.97 -1.40 -5.24
CA LYS A 251 -13.30 -2.16 -4.18
C LYS A 251 -13.97 -1.83 -2.85
N SER A 252 -14.41 -2.87 -2.11
CA SER A 252 -14.83 -2.69 -0.72
C SER A 252 -13.61 -2.33 0.14
N LEU A 253 -13.74 -1.32 0.99
CA LEU A 253 -12.74 -0.99 2.00
C LEU A 253 -12.93 -1.80 3.29
N ASP A 254 -14.08 -2.48 3.44
CA ASP A 254 -14.35 -3.45 4.49
C ASP A 254 -14.32 -4.86 3.91
N SER A 255 -13.38 -5.69 4.38
CA SER A 255 -13.20 -7.06 3.90
C SER A 255 -14.27 -8.03 4.39
N SER A 256 -15.06 -7.66 5.40
CA SER A 256 -16.07 -8.53 6.02
C SER A 256 -17.40 -8.56 5.27
N ILE A 257 -17.59 -7.66 4.30
CA ILE A 257 -18.89 -7.44 3.64
C ILE A 257 -18.89 -8.06 2.24
N LEU A 258 -19.84 -8.96 2.01
CA LEU A 258 -20.06 -9.62 0.71
C LEU A 258 -20.92 -8.81 -0.26
N TYR A 259 -21.58 -7.74 0.21
CA TYR A 259 -22.42 -6.90 -0.64
C TYR A 259 -21.57 -6.18 -1.70
N ARG A 260 -21.94 -6.36 -2.97
CA ARG A 260 -21.34 -5.66 -4.11
C ARG A 260 -22.43 -4.88 -4.84
N PRO A 261 -22.35 -3.53 -4.84
CA PRO A 261 -23.30 -2.72 -5.59
C PRO A 261 -23.10 -2.98 -7.10
N ALA A 262 -24.10 -3.62 -7.74
CA ALA A 262 -23.95 -4.20 -9.08
C ALA A 262 -23.82 -3.13 -10.18
N TYR A 263 -24.49 -2.00 -9.99
CA TYR A 263 -24.78 -1.06 -11.06
C TYR A 263 -23.87 0.18 -11.03
N ILE A 264 -22.99 0.29 -10.02
CA ILE A 264 -21.90 1.28 -10.08
C ILE A 264 -21.02 1.04 -11.32
N TYR A 265 -20.96 -0.21 -11.80
CA TYR A 265 -20.23 -0.59 -13.00
C TYR A 265 -20.84 -0.03 -14.30
N ASP A 266 -22.14 0.33 -14.29
CA ASP A 266 -22.87 0.84 -15.45
C ASP A 266 -22.82 2.37 -15.57
N ILE A 267 -22.31 3.05 -14.54
CA ILE A 267 -22.13 4.50 -14.57
C ILE A 267 -20.99 4.83 -15.56
N MET A 268 -21.38 5.25 -16.76
CA MET A 268 -20.48 5.67 -17.83
C MET A 268 -20.54 7.19 -18.04
N PHE A 269 -19.38 7.84 -18.06
CA PHE A 269 -19.27 9.25 -18.43
C PHE A 269 -17.91 9.53 -19.09
N LYS A 270 -17.77 10.75 -19.64
CA LYS A 270 -16.51 11.18 -20.28
C LYS A 270 -15.63 11.84 -19.24
N LEU A 271 -14.40 11.34 -19.08
CA LEU A 271 -13.35 12.02 -18.32
C LEU A 271 -12.66 13.04 -19.26
N PRO A 272 -12.37 14.27 -18.78
CA PRO A 272 -11.69 15.28 -19.58
C PRO A 272 -10.31 14.78 -20.00
N PHE A 273 -9.87 15.19 -21.19
CA PHE A 273 -8.53 14.86 -21.66
C PHE A 273 -7.49 15.62 -20.85
N ILE A 274 -6.42 14.93 -20.45
CA ILE A 274 -5.24 15.53 -19.85
C ILE A 274 -4.12 15.44 -20.88
N GLN A 275 -3.50 16.58 -21.17
CA GLN A 275 -2.35 16.67 -22.07
C GLN A 275 -1.14 17.20 -21.33
N LYS A 276 0.03 16.62 -21.58
CA LYS A 276 1.29 17.08 -21.00
C LYS A 276 2.38 17.17 -22.06
N GLN A 277 3.11 18.28 -22.06
CA GLN A 277 4.28 18.47 -22.90
C GLN A 277 5.49 17.80 -22.25
N TYR A 278 6.23 17.00 -23.03
CA TYR A 278 7.49 16.42 -22.59
C TYR A 278 8.43 16.21 -23.78
N ASN A 279 9.65 16.76 -23.70
CA ASN A 279 10.66 16.75 -24.78
C ASN A 279 10.08 17.18 -26.15
N GLY A 280 9.32 18.29 -26.17
CA GLY A 280 8.74 18.86 -27.39
C GLY A 280 7.58 18.07 -28.01
N ARG A 281 7.05 17.05 -27.30
CA ARG A 281 5.89 16.26 -27.76
C ARG A 281 4.72 16.37 -26.79
N THR A 282 3.51 16.49 -27.33
CA THR A 282 2.26 16.43 -26.58
C THR A 282 1.85 14.98 -26.33
N TYR A 283 1.67 14.59 -25.07
CA TYR A 283 1.15 13.28 -24.70
C TYR A 283 -0.27 13.42 -24.16
N GLN A 284 -1.20 12.60 -24.66
CA GLN A 284 -2.50 12.40 -24.05
C GLN A 284 -2.39 11.28 -23.00
N LEU A 285 -2.78 11.58 -21.76
CA LEU A 285 -2.55 10.68 -20.63
C LEU A 285 -3.73 9.74 -20.40
N ASN A 286 -3.48 8.56 -19.82
CA ASN A 286 -4.57 7.79 -19.21
C ASN A 286 -5.04 8.54 -17.96
N ARG A 287 -6.34 8.45 -17.68
CA ARG A 287 -6.98 9.32 -16.69
C ARG A 287 -7.86 8.51 -15.77
N GLU A 288 -7.90 8.91 -14.52
CA GLU A 288 -8.78 8.32 -13.53
C GLU A 288 -9.45 9.37 -12.65
N LEU A 289 -10.57 8.97 -12.07
CA LEU A 289 -11.23 9.68 -11.00
C LEU A 289 -11.48 8.66 -9.89
N MET A 290 -10.90 8.94 -8.73
CA MET A 290 -11.07 8.12 -7.53
C MET A 290 -12.17 8.75 -6.66
N MET A 291 -13.14 7.94 -6.27
CA MET A 291 -14.24 8.37 -5.41
C MET A 291 -14.42 7.40 -4.25
N LYS A 292 -14.73 7.95 -3.08
CA LYS A 292 -15.19 7.16 -1.94
C LYS A 292 -16.70 7.28 -1.83
N LEU A 293 -17.36 6.13 -1.71
CA LEU A 293 -18.79 6.04 -1.45
C LEU A 293 -19.03 5.41 -0.08
N ASP A 294 -19.62 6.16 0.83
CA ASP A 294 -19.93 5.75 2.20
C ASP A 294 -21.42 5.42 2.27
N TYR A 295 -21.74 4.14 2.47
CA TYR A 295 -23.08 3.62 2.58
C TYR A 295 -23.43 3.46 4.07
N ASP A 296 -24.57 4.00 4.46
CA ASP A 296 -25.25 3.69 5.70
C ASP A 296 -26.72 3.46 5.37
N LEU A 297 -27.06 2.23 5.02
CA LEU A 297 -28.40 1.83 4.61
C LEU A 297 -28.93 0.72 5.52
N THR A 298 -30.21 0.78 5.84
CA THR A 298 -30.96 -0.28 6.49
C THR A 298 -32.06 -0.73 5.54
N PHE A 299 -32.11 -2.03 5.26
CA PHE A 299 -33.12 -2.59 4.38
C PHE A 299 -34.00 -3.57 5.15
N GLY A 300 -35.26 -3.66 4.77
CA GLY A 300 -36.16 -4.64 5.33
C GLY A 300 -37.54 -4.64 4.71
N SER A 301 -38.36 -5.56 5.19
CA SER A 301 -39.77 -5.66 4.86
C SER A 301 -40.60 -5.78 6.13
N VAL A 302 -41.80 -5.23 6.15
CA VAL A 302 -42.71 -5.29 7.30
C VAL A 302 -44.16 -5.27 6.84
N ASP A 303 -44.98 -6.17 7.40
CA ASP A 303 -46.43 -6.10 7.23
C ASP A 303 -47.03 -5.18 8.28
N VAL A 304 -47.90 -4.27 7.85
CA VAL A 304 -48.53 -3.27 8.71
C VAL A 304 -50.03 -3.17 8.42
N LYS A 305 -50.78 -2.69 9.42
CA LYS A 305 -52.15 -2.24 9.28
C LYS A 305 -52.21 -0.74 9.53
N HIS A 306 -52.51 0.01 8.48
CA HIS A 306 -52.69 1.45 8.55
C HIS A 306 -54.16 1.80 8.82
N ARG A 307 -54.40 2.78 9.70
CA ARG A 307 -55.72 3.34 9.96
C ARG A 307 -55.60 4.86 9.99
N ASN A 308 -56.53 5.57 9.36
CA ASN A 308 -56.52 7.02 9.33
C ASN A 308 -56.52 7.58 10.76
N ASN A 309 -55.66 8.57 11.02
CA ASN A 309 -55.53 9.24 12.32
C ASN A 309 -55.12 8.33 13.50
N ARG A 310 -54.53 7.16 13.23
CA ARG A 310 -53.96 6.29 14.27
C ARG A 310 -52.55 5.83 13.87
N PRO A 311 -51.67 5.53 14.84
CA PRO A 311 -50.42 4.83 14.56
C PRO A 311 -50.70 3.51 13.82
N PHE A 312 -49.84 3.15 12.88
CA PHE A 312 -49.96 1.86 12.21
C PHE A 312 -49.63 0.71 13.18
N GLU A 313 -50.30 -0.42 13.01
CA GLU A 313 -50.04 -1.64 13.78
C GLU A 313 -49.07 -2.51 12.96
N ILE A 314 -47.97 -2.98 13.56
CA ILE A 314 -47.08 -3.96 12.91
C ILE A 314 -47.75 -5.34 13.02
N LEU A 315 -47.94 -6.01 11.89
CA LEU A 315 -48.55 -7.34 11.81
C LEU A 315 -47.52 -8.48 11.80
N SER A 316 -46.27 -8.17 11.47
CA SER A 316 -45.15 -9.14 11.46
C SER A 316 -44.41 -9.17 12.80
N ASN A 317 -43.70 -10.26 13.10
CA ASN A 317 -42.90 -10.41 14.34
C ASN A 317 -41.60 -9.57 14.35
N LYS A 318 -41.54 -8.46 13.61
CA LYS A 318 -40.33 -7.63 13.51
C LYS A 318 -40.36 -6.45 14.47
N ASN A 319 -39.30 -6.32 15.26
CA ASN A 319 -39.05 -5.13 16.06
C ASN A 319 -38.36 -4.05 15.21
N LEU A 320 -39.12 -3.02 14.83
CA LEU A 320 -38.58 -1.85 14.15
C LEU A 320 -38.06 -0.81 15.15
N SER A 321 -36.93 -0.17 14.83
CA SER A 321 -36.42 0.95 15.61
C SER A 321 -37.40 2.15 15.57
N PRO A 322 -37.37 3.05 16.57
CA PRO A 322 -38.24 4.23 16.59
C PRO A 322 -38.09 5.10 15.32
N GLU A 323 -36.88 5.25 14.81
CA GLU A 323 -36.57 6.03 13.60
C GLU A 323 -37.25 5.46 12.35
N ILE A 324 -37.19 4.13 12.18
CA ILE A 324 -37.84 3.44 11.06
C ILE A 324 -39.36 3.58 11.18
N LYS A 325 -39.91 3.43 12.40
CA LYS A 325 -41.35 3.62 12.65
C LYS A 325 -41.82 5.03 12.31
N GLN A 326 -41.05 6.05 12.67
CA GLN A 326 -41.37 7.44 12.33
C GLN A 326 -41.41 7.64 10.81
N ARG A 327 -40.39 7.18 10.08
CA ARG A 327 -40.32 7.30 8.61
C ARG A 327 -41.47 6.58 7.90
N ILE A 328 -41.79 5.37 8.33
CA ILE A 328 -42.95 4.63 7.80
C ILE A 328 -44.25 5.41 8.09
N THR A 329 -44.40 5.95 9.31
CA THR A 329 -45.58 6.75 9.68
C THR A 329 -45.74 7.95 8.75
N GLU A 330 -44.67 8.69 8.49
CA GLU A 330 -44.69 9.87 7.62
C GLU A 330 -45.09 9.52 6.18
N GLN A 331 -44.56 8.43 5.64
CA GLN A 331 -44.88 7.98 4.28
C GLN A 331 -46.30 7.42 4.14
N LEU A 332 -46.83 6.73 5.18
CA LEU A 332 -48.17 6.17 5.16
C LEU A 332 -49.29 7.21 5.33
N LYS A 333 -49.00 8.46 5.72
CA LYS A 333 -50.03 9.51 5.93
C LYS A 333 -50.95 9.71 4.74
N ASN A 334 -50.46 9.45 3.52
CA ASN A 334 -51.22 9.66 2.28
C ASN A 334 -51.91 8.39 1.76
N TYR A 335 -51.81 7.27 2.48
CA TYR A 335 -52.40 6.00 2.08
C TYR A 335 -53.77 5.80 2.75
N LYS A 336 -54.64 5.02 2.10
CA LYS A 336 -55.93 4.66 2.68
C LYS A 336 -55.73 3.70 3.85
N SER A 337 -56.74 3.59 4.71
CA SER A 337 -56.76 2.55 5.74
C SER A 337 -56.75 1.16 5.08
N GLY A 338 -55.87 0.28 5.52
CA GLY A 338 -55.62 -1.00 4.84
C GLY A 338 -54.55 -1.85 5.52
N LYS A 339 -54.29 -3.02 4.95
CA LYS A 339 -53.15 -3.87 5.30
C LYS A 339 -52.14 -3.79 4.17
N TYR A 340 -50.88 -3.56 4.51
CA TYR A 340 -49.81 -3.34 3.54
C TYR A 340 -48.59 -4.18 3.87
N THR A 341 -47.93 -4.71 2.84
CA THR A 341 -46.55 -5.15 2.92
C THR A 341 -45.68 -3.99 2.46
N LEU A 342 -44.78 -3.56 3.33
CA LEU A 342 -43.83 -2.49 3.05
C LEU A 342 -42.45 -3.09 2.79
N TYR A 343 -41.80 -2.62 1.74
CA TYR A 343 -40.36 -2.83 1.53
C TYR A 343 -39.68 -1.47 1.67
N TYR A 344 -38.66 -1.39 2.52
CA TYR A 344 -37.99 -0.14 2.82
C TYR A 344 -36.48 -0.28 2.68
N GLN A 345 -35.88 0.81 2.21
CA GLN A 345 -34.47 1.10 2.34
C GLN A 345 -34.36 2.48 2.97
N PHE A 346 -33.73 2.60 4.13
CA PHE A 346 -33.56 3.89 4.82
C PHE A 346 -32.11 4.16 5.11
N GLY A 347 -31.68 5.40 4.90
CA GLY A 347 -30.33 5.83 5.25
C GLY A 347 -29.75 6.81 4.24
N THR A 348 -28.41 6.82 4.15
CA THR A 348 -27.68 7.77 3.30
C THR A 348 -26.55 7.11 2.52
N ILE A 349 -26.21 7.73 1.38
CA ILE A 349 -24.98 7.48 0.65
C ILE A 349 -24.22 8.80 0.60
N ASN A 350 -23.00 8.83 1.14
CA ASN A 350 -22.21 10.05 1.37
C ASN A 350 -22.99 11.15 2.12
N GLY A 351 -23.83 10.77 3.08
CA GLY A 351 -24.67 11.70 3.84
C GLY A 351 -25.89 12.24 3.08
N ILE A 352 -26.08 11.88 1.80
CA ILE A 352 -27.26 12.25 1.02
C ILE A 352 -28.33 11.17 1.18
N ASN A 353 -29.59 11.59 1.39
CA ASN A 353 -30.71 10.68 1.61
C ASN A 353 -30.90 9.70 0.44
N ALA A 354 -30.78 8.41 0.72
CA ALA A 354 -30.99 7.31 -0.22
C ALA A 354 -32.20 6.45 0.14
N SER A 355 -33.11 7.03 0.92
CA SER A 355 -34.29 6.35 1.44
C SER A 355 -35.35 6.15 0.36
N GLU A 356 -36.00 4.99 0.36
CA GLU A 356 -37.13 4.62 -0.48
C GLU A 356 -38.07 3.69 0.31
N LEU A 357 -39.38 3.84 0.08
CA LEU A 357 -40.42 2.98 0.65
C LEU A 357 -41.37 2.55 -0.48
N LEU A 358 -41.55 1.24 -0.64
CA LEU A 358 -42.51 0.66 -1.56
C LEU A 358 -43.65 0.04 -0.76
N VAL A 359 -44.89 0.36 -1.15
CA VAL A 359 -46.10 -0.01 -0.42
C VAL A 359 -46.96 -0.90 -1.30
N TYR A 360 -47.23 -2.13 -0.86
CA TYR A 360 -48.06 -3.10 -1.58
C TYR A 360 -49.27 -3.47 -0.75
N ASP A 361 -50.46 -3.44 -1.36
CA ASP A 361 -51.67 -3.94 -0.72
C ASP A 361 -51.55 -5.44 -0.43
N LEU A 362 -51.75 -5.83 0.83
CA LEU A 362 -52.00 -7.22 1.20
C LEU A 362 -53.42 -7.55 0.72
N LYS A 363 -53.55 -7.92 -0.56
CA LYS A 363 -54.82 -8.48 -1.07
C LYS A 363 -55.17 -9.71 -0.23
N LYS A 364 -56.42 -9.75 0.21
CA LYS A 364 -56.99 -10.87 0.98
C LYS A 364 -56.97 -12.16 0.18
#